data_AF-U2FVC6-F1
#
_entry.id   AF-U2FVC6-F1
#
_cell.length_a   1.000
_cell.length_b   1.000
_cell.length_c   1.000
_cell.angle_alpha   90.00
_cell.angle_beta   90.00
_cell.angle_gamma   90.00
#
_symmetry.space_group_name_H-M   'P 1'
#
loop_
_entity.id
_entity.type
_entity.pdbx_description
1 polymer ?
#
loop_
_entity_poly.entity_id
_entity_poly.type
_entity_poly.pdbx_seq_one_letter_code
_entity_poly.pdbx_strand_id
1 'polypeptide(L)'
;MSEKARIRWLCRRGMKELDVLLERFVSIEYDDLDEREQTGLRELVEMEDPDLYALVMGRMEPETAVHADLLSRIRQFQRPQGTAR
;
A
#
# COMPACT_ATOMS: atom_id res chain seq x y z
N MET A 1 -20.42 -5.10 -4.95
CA MET A 1 -19.29 -4.55 -4.15
C MET A 1 -18.19 -4.19 -5.12
N SER A 2 -17.72 -2.94 -5.13
CA SER A 2 -16.57 -2.54 -5.97
C SER A 2 -15.26 -3.12 -5.40
N GLU A 3 -14.31 -3.46 -6.26
CA GLU A 3 -12.98 -3.97 -5.89
C GLU A 3 -12.27 -3.04 -4.90
N LYS A 4 -12.40 -1.72 -5.13
CA LYS A 4 -11.91 -0.66 -4.25
C LYS A 4 -12.43 -0.77 -2.82
N ALA A 5 -13.71 -1.10 -2.65
CA ALA A 5 -14.32 -1.24 -1.32
C ALA A 5 -13.80 -2.49 -0.60
N ARG A 6 -13.52 -3.57 -1.34
CA ARG A 6 -12.89 -4.77 -0.80
C ARG A 6 -11.46 -4.48 -0.33
N ILE A 7 -10.65 -3.84 -1.17
CA ILE A 7 -9.26 -3.48 -0.81
C ILE A 7 -9.23 -2.52 0.37
N ARG A 8 -10.09 -1.50 0.39
CA ARG A 8 -10.20 -0.58 1.54
C ARG A 8 -10.54 -1.32 2.84
N TRP A 9 -11.36 -2.36 2.78
CA TRP A 9 -11.67 -3.18 3.93
C TRP A 9 -10.47 -4.03 4.39
N LEU A 10 -9.71 -4.61 3.44
CA LEU A 10 -8.48 -5.38 3.72
C LEU A 10 -7.35 -4.53 4.31
N CYS A 11 -7.40 -3.21 4.09
CA CYS A 11 -6.45 -2.25 4.68
C CYS A 11 -6.71 -1.98 6.17
N ARG A 12 -7.82 -2.47 6.76
CA ARG A 12 -8.12 -2.29 8.19
C ARG A 12 -7.45 -3.41 8.98
N ARG A 13 -6.29 -3.11 9.57
CA ARG A 13 -5.37 -4.08 10.17
C ARG A 13 -5.02 -3.70 11.61
N GLY A 14 -4.14 -4.47 12.25
CA GLY A 14 -3.77 -4.23 13.64
C GLY A 14 -2.86 -3.01 13.83
N MET A 15 -2.20 -2.55 12.75
CA MET A 15 -1.20 -1.50 12.78
C MET A 15 -1.73 -0.18 12.23
N LYS A 16 -1.96 0.79 13.12
CA LYS A 16 -2.58 2.07 12.79
C LYS A 16 -1.83 2.86 11.71
N GLU A 17 -0.50 2.81 11.70
CA GLU A 17 0.32 3.49 10.70
C GLU A 17 0.06 2.95 9.29
N LEU A 18 -0.03 1.63 9.15
CA LEU A 18 -0.34 0.98 7.87
C LEU A 18 -1.78 1.28 7.46
N ASP A 19 -2.74 1.19 8.38
CA ASP A 19 -4.15 1.49 8.12
C ASP A 19 -4.32 2.88 7.51
N VAL A 20 -3.76 3.90 8.15
CA VAL A 20 -3.88 5.30 7.70
C VAL A 20 -3.17 5.51 6.36
N LEU A 21 -2.00 4.90 6.16
CA LEU A 21 -1.24 5.01 4.92
C LEU A 21 -2.00 4.37 3.75
N LEU A 22 -2.40 3.11 3.90
CA LEU A 22 -3.08 2.33 2.87
C LEU A 22 -4.47 2.88 2.58
N GLU A 23 -5.24 3.29 3.59
CA GLU A 23 -6.56 3.88 3.39
C GLU A 23 -6.48 5.18 2.57
N ARG A 24 -5.48 6.04 2.86
CA ARG A 24 -5.25 7.26 2.09
C ARG A 24 -4.77 6.96 0.68
N PHE A 25 -3.81 6.06 0.53
CA PHE A 25 -3.30 5.64 -0.77
C PHE A 25 -4.42 5.07 -1.66
N VAL A 26 -5.22 4.12 -1.14
CA VAL A 26 -6.35 3.54 -1.88
C VAL A 26 -7.44 4.58 -2.18
N SER A 27 -7.59 5.61 -1.34
CA SER A 27 -8.58 6.64 -1.60
C SER A 27 -8.18 7.60 -2.73
N ILE A 28 -6.87 7.80 -2.95
CA ILE A 28 -6.34 8.81 -3.87
C ILE A 28 -5.78 8.17 -5.14
N GLU A 29 -4.90 7.18 -5.00
CA GLU A 29 -4.15 6.59 -6.12
C GLU A 29 -4.88 5.42 -6.78
N TYR A 30 -5.81 4.74 -6.08
CA TYR A 30 -6.44 3.52 -6.59
C TYR A 30 -7.15 3.70 -7.94
N ASP A 31 -7.78 4.85 -8.17
CA ASP A 31 -8.50 5.12 -9.41
C ASP A 31 -7.53 5.39 -10.59
N ASP A 32 -6.27 5.71 -10.29
CA ASP A 32 -5.19 5.93 -11.25
C ASP A 32 -4.34 4.65 -11.50
N LEU A 33 -4.59 3.57 -10.75
CA LEU A 33 -3.88 2.30 -10.94
C LEU A 33 -4.48 1.50 -12.11
N ASP A 34 -3.60 0.91 -12.93
CA ASP A 34 -4.01 -0.02 -13.97
C ASP A 34 -4.48 -1.38 -13.38
N GLU A 35 -5.03 -2.27 -14.21
CA GLU A 35 -5.54 -3.57 -13.74
C GLU A 35 -4.44 -4.46 -13.12
N ARG A 36 -3.19 -4.31 -13.57
CA ARG A 36 -2.05 -5.09 -13.05
C ARG A 36 -1.64 -4.56 -11.69
N GLU A 37 -1.57 -3.25 -11.53
CA GLU A 37 -1.28 -2.56 -10.28
C GLU A 37 -2.39 -2.81 -9.25
N GLN A 38 -3.66 -2.79 -9.66
CA GLN A 38 -4.77 -3.16 -8.76
C GLN A 38 -4.68 -4.61 -8.28
N THR A 39 -4.23 -5.52 -9.15
CA THR A 39 -3.99 -6.93 -8.80
C THR A 39 -2.82 -7.04 -7.83
N GLY A 40 -1.68 -6.40 -8.13
CA GLY A 40 -0.51 -6.40 -7.24
C GLY A 40 -0.81 -5.76 -5.88
N LEU A 41 -1.63 -4.72 -5.84
CA LEU A 41 -2.06 -4.10 -4.59
C LEU A 41 -2.91 -5.06 -3.76
N ARG A 42 -3.79 -5.85 -4.39
CA ARG A 42 -4.56 -6.88 -3.70
C ARG A 42 -3.65 -7.90 -3.04
N GLU A 43 -2.68 -8.42 -3.78
CA GLU A 43 -1.72 -9.39 -3.26
C GLU A 43 -0.96 -8.82 -2.06
N LEU A 44 -0.49 -7.56 -2.14
CA LEU A 44 0.16 -6.87 -1.03
C LEU A 44 -0.75 -6.74 0.20
N VAL A 45 -2.03 -6.36 0.03
CA VAL A 45 -2.98 -6.27 1.15
C VAL A 45 -3.56 -7.62 1.58
N GLU A 46 -3.15 -8.73 0.99
CA GLU A 46 -3.41 -10.08 1.48
C GLU A 46 -2.23 -10.63 2.33
N MET A 47 -1.04 -10.02 2.24
CA MET A 47 0.14 -10.38 3.04
C MET A 47 -0.03 -10.05 4.53
N GLU A 48 0.72 -10.71 5.41
CA GLU A 48 0.69 -10.40 6.85
C GLU A 48 1.22 -8.98 7.14
N ASP A 49 0.70 -8.35 8.20
CA ASP A 49 1.10 -6.99 8.62
C ASP A 49 2.63 -6.81 8.76
N PRO A 50 3.39 -7.74 9.36
CA PRO A 50 4.85 -7.59 9.51
C PRO A 50 5.59 -7.54 8.18
N ASP A 51 5.18 -8.37 7.22
CA ASP A 51 5.82 -8.46 5.91
C ASP A 51 5.48 -7.24 5.06
N LEU A 52 4.20 -6.84 5.03
CA LEU A 52 3.78 -5.63 4.35
C LEU A 52 4.50 -4.39 4.93
N TYR A 53 4.63 -4.31 6.25
CA TYR A 53 5.39 -3.24 6.89
C TYR A 53 6.87 -3.27 6.49
N ALA A 54 7.50 -4.46 6.47
CA ALA A 54 8.90 -4.61 6.07
C ALA A 54 9.12 -4.19 4.61
N LEU A 55 8.21 -4.56 3.70
CA LEU A 55 8.21 -4.15 2.30
C LEU A 55 8.04 -2.64 2.18
N VAL A 56 7.07 -2.03 2.85
CA VAL A 56 6.88 -0.56 2.81
C VAL A 56 8.12 0.16 3.33
N MET A 57 8.73 -0.33 4.41
CA MET A 57 9.95 0.25 5.01
C MET A 57 11.23 -0.04 4.21
N GLY A 58 11.17 -0.84 3.14
CA GLY A 58 12.35 -1.22 2.35
C GLY A 58 13.31 -2.15 3.07
N ARG A 59 12.81 -2.89 4.07
CA ARG A 59 13.54 -3.94 4.79
C ARG A 59 13.40 -5.30 4.12
N MET A 60 12.47 -5.43 3.18
CA MET A 60 12.23 -6.61 2.37
C MET A 60 12.16 -6.20 0.90
N GLU A 61 12.59 -7.10 0.01
CA GLU A 61 12.51 -6.90 -1.43
C GLU A 61 11.18 -7.42 -1.99
N PRO A 62 10.54 -6.69 -2.91
CA PRO A 62 9.34 -7.16 -3.60
C PRO A 62 9.66 -8.34 -4.52
N GLU A 63 8.74 -9.30 -4.59
CA GLU A 63 8.90 -10.48 -5.45
C GLU A 63 8.67 -10.18 -6.93
N THR A 64 7.87 -9.14 -7.23
CA THR A 64 7.51 -8.76 -8.59
C THR A 64 7.81 -7.30 -8.89
N ALA A 65 8.02 -6.98 -10.18
CA ALA A 65 8.19 -5.59 -10.62
C ALA A 65 6.97 -4.72 -10.29
N VAL A 66 5.76 -5.29 -10.38
CA VAL A 66 4.51 -4.60 -10.05
C VAL A 66 4.48 -4.22 -8.56
N HIS A 67 4.87 -5.14 -7.67
CA HIS A 67 5.00 -4.81 -6.25
C HIS A 67 6.08 -3.75 -6.01
N ALA A 68 7.20 -3.80 -6.73
CA ALA A 68 8.25 -2.79 -6.61
C ALA A 68 7.77 -1.39 -6.99
N ASP A 69 7.02 -1.27 -8.08
CA ASP A 69 6.45 -0.01 -8.54
C ASP A 69 5.41 0.52 -7.55
N LEU A 70 4.50 -0.33 -7.07
CA LEU A 70 3.50 0.03 -6.06
C LEU A 70 4.15 0.47 -4.74
N LEU A 71 5.13 -0.28 -4.24
CA LEU A 71 5.85 0.07 -3.02
C LEU A 71 6.59 1.39 -3.19
N SER A 72 7.15 1.67 -4.37
CA SER A 72 7.79 2.95 -4.67
C SER A 72 6.79 4.10 -4.60
N ARG A 73 5.59 3.95 -5.17
CA ARG A 73 4.51 4.94 -5.06
C ARG A 73 4.05 5.13 -3.62
N ILE A 74 3.83 4.05 -2.87
CA ILE A 74 3.42 4.09 -1.46
C ILE A 74 4.47 4.81 -0.60
N ARG A 75 5.76 4.50 -0.78
CA ARG A 75 6.88 5.16 -0.07
C ARG A 75 6.98 6.65 -0.42
N GLN A 76 6.73 7.02 -1.67
CA GLN A 76 6.67 8.41 -2.09
C GLN A 76 5.49 9.13 -1.42
N PHE A 77 4.34 8.47 -1.33
CA PHE A 77 3.14 8.97 -0.65
C PHE A 77 3.34 9.10 0.87
N GLN A 78 4.11 8.19 1.48
CA GLN A 78 4.50 8.23 2.90
C GLN A 78 5.52 9.33 3.23
N ARG A 79 6.06 10.07 2.24
CA ARG A 79 6.87 11.26 2.49
C ARG A 79 5.98 12.53 2.46
N PRO A 80 5.23 12.86 3.51
CA PRO A 80 4.75 14.22 3.66
C PRO A 80 5.94 15.11 4.03
N GLN A 81 6.01 16.27 3.37
CA GLN A 81 6.91 17.37 3.65
C GLN A 81 6.95 17.68 5.16
N GLY A 82 8.11 17.52 5.79
CA GLY A 82 8.45 18.16 7.07
C GLY A 82 8.06 17.42 8.36
N THR A 83 8.94 16.54 8.85
CA THR A 83 9.32 16.62 10.27
C THR A 83 10.46 17.62 10.37
N ALA A 84 10.11 18.90 10.35
CA ALA A 84 10.90 19.93 10.96
C ALA A 84 10.26 20.22 12.31
N ARG A 85 10.87 19.72 13.38
CA ARG A 85 10.77 20.36 14.68
C ARG A 85 12.06 20.14 15.45
#